data_AF-A0A954BY84-F1
#
_entry.id   AF-A0A954BY84-F1
#
_cell.length_a   1.000
_cell.length_b   1.000
_cell.length_c   1.000
_cell.angle_alpha   90.00
_cell.angle_beta   90.00
_cell.angle_gamma   90.00
#
_symmetry.space_group_name_H-M   'P 1'
#
loop_
_entity.id
_entity.type
_entity.pdbx_description
1 polymer ?
#
loop_
_entity_poly.entity_id
_entity_poly.type
_entity_poly.pdbx_seq_one_letter_code
_entity_poly.pdbx_strand_id
1 'polypeptide(L)'
;MDWQAAATQLLNLVLVDRSYPPDFDWEREWPNLLAEFRDAAKTDGRIEQLDYQRKQREADLASARAKITAGDWNLTEVEKSALQTE
;
A
#
# COMPACT_ATOMS: atom_id res chain seq x y z
N MET A 1 -11.57 -14.76 -7.52
CA MET A 1 -12.53 -13.70 -7.14
C MET A 1 -11.88 -12.38 -7.55
N ASP A 2 -12.59 -11.48 -8.23
CA ASP A 2 -11.98 -10.28 -8.86
C ASP A 2 -11.79 -9.15 -7.83
N TRP A 3 -10.52 -8.86 -7.49
CA TRP A 3 -10.11 -7.77 -6.60
C TRP A 3 -10.65 -6.40 -7.04
N GLN A 4 -10.77 -6.16 -8.35
CA GLN A 4 -11.28 -4.90 -8.88
C GLN A 4 -12.78 -4.73 -8.55
N ALA A 5 -13.55 -5.81 -8.53
CA ALA A 5 -14.95 -5.80 -8.14
C ALA A 5 -15.13 -5.50 -6.65
N ALA A 6 -14.30 -6.10 -5.78
CA ALA A 6 -14.29 -5.82 -4.35
C ALA A 6 -13.87 -4.36 -4.04
N ALA A 7 -12.84 -3.85 -4.73
CA ALA A 7 -12.40 -2.46 -4.63
C ALA A 7 -13.47 -1.47 -5.07
N THR A 8 -14.17 -1.78 -6.17
CA THR A 8 -15.25 -0.94 -6.70
C THR A 8 -16.46 -0.95 -5.78
N GLN A 9 -16.80 -2.09 -5.18
CA GLN A 9 -17.86 -2.15 -4.16
C GLN A 9 -17.50 -1.31 -2.94
N LEU A 10 -16.28 -1.41 -2.42
CA LEU A 10 -15.85 -0.65 -1.25
C LEU A 10 -15.77 0.87 -1.56
N LEU A 11 -15.30 1.24 -2.75
CA LEU A 11 -15.26 2.63 -3.20
C LEU A 11 -16.67 3.21 -3.38
N ASN A 12 -17.60 2.47 -3.96
CA ASN A 12 -19.00 2.89 -4.09
C ASN A 12 -19.67 3.05 -2.71
N LEU A 13 -19.32 2.19 -1.77
CA LEU A 13 -19.85 2.19 -0.40
C LEU A 13 -19.35 3.41 0.40
N VAL A 14 -18.10 3.82 0.19
CA VAL A 14 -17.49 5.01 0.83
C VAL A 14 -17.90 6.33 0.15
N LEU A 15 -18.09 6.33 -1.18
CA LEU A 15 -18.38 7.55 -1.94
C LEU A 15 -19.88 7.87 -2.06
N VAL A 16 -20.77 6.92 -1.78
CA VAL A 16 -22.23 7.13 -1.87
C VAL A 16 -22.84 7.23 -0.48
N ASP A 17 -22.83 8.45 0.06
CA ASP A 17 -23.46 8.85 1.33
C ASP A 17 -25.01 8.68 1.36
N ARG A 18 -25.64 8.07 0.34
CA ARG A 18 -27.11 8.07 0.16
C ARG A 18 -27.78 6.80 -0.36
N SER A 19 -27.06 5.69 -0.58
CA SER A 19 -27.65 4.47 -1.18
C SER A 19 -27.92 3.34 -0.20
N TYR A 20 -27.60 3.51 1.08
CA TYR A 20 -27.86 2.48 2.08
C TYR A 20 -29.25 2.64 2.70
N PRO A 21 -29.96 1.53 2.97
CA PRO A 21 -31.16 1.56 3.78
C PRO A 21 -30.90 2.32 5.08
N PRO A 22 -31.87 3.10 5.60
CA PRO A 22 -31.69 3.86 6.84
C PRO A 22 -31.41 2.98 8.07
N ASP A 23 -31.65 1.67 7.98
CA ASP A 23 -31.34 0.64 8.97
C ASP A 23 -29.97 -0.05 8.74
N PHE A 24 -29.17 0.43 7.79
CA PHE A 24 -27.83 -0.10 7.57
C PHE A 24 -26.89 0.26 8.72
N ASP A 25 -26.53 -0.76 9.50
CA ASP A 25 -25.65 -0.64 10.65
C ASP A 25 -24.17 -0.63 10.22
N TRP A 26 -23.65 0.59 10.02
CA TRP A 26 -22.25 0.82 9.64
C TRP A 26 -21.24 0.28 10.66
N GLU A 27 -21.56 0.30 11.95
CA GLU A 27 -20.65 -0.20 12.99
C GLU A 27 -20.48 -1.72 12.88
N ARG A 28 -21.56 -2.41 12.52
CA ARG A 28 -21.56 -3.87 12.32
C ARG A 28 -21.03 -4.30 10.96
N GLU A 29 -21.37 -3.60 9.88
CA GLU A 29 -21.08 -4.04 8.51
C GLU A 29 -19.70 -3.62 7.99
N TRP A 30 -19.17 -2.48 8.46
CA TRP A 30 -17.88 -1.96 8.00
C TRP A 30 -16.69 -2.93 8.21
N PRO A 31 -16.55 -3.60 9.37
CA PRO A 31 -15.49 -4.58 9.56
C PRO A 31 -15.57 -5.79 8.62
N ASN A 32 -16.78 -6.25 8.28
CA ASN A 32 -16.99 -7.40 7.40
C ASN A 32 -16.58 -7.07 5.96
N LEU A 33 -17.00 -5.90 5.47
CA LEU A 33 -16.66 -5.42 4.13
C LEU A 33 -15.15 -5.19 3.96
N LEU A 34 -14.49 -4.64 5.00
CA LEU A 34 -13.04 -4.51 5.02
C LEU A 34 -12.33 -5.86 5.03
N ALA A 35 -12.87 -6.86 5.73
CA ALA A 35 -12.33 -8.21 5.77
C ALA A 35 -12.44 -8.90 4.40
N GLU A 36 -13.61 -8.84 3.76
CA GLU A 36 -13.83 -9.40 2.42
C GLU A 36 -12.91 -8.75 1.37
N PHE A 37 -12.76 -7.43 1.43
CA PHE A 37 -11.83 -6.71 0.55
C PHE A 37 -10.38 -7.14 0.78
N ARG A 38 -9.94 -7.23 2.04
CA ARG A 38 -8.60 -7.68 2.39
C ARG A 38 -8.35 -9.11 1.93
N ASP A 39 -9.31 -10.01 2.10
CA ASP A 39 -9.19 -11.41 1.67
C ASP A 39 -9.16 -11.54 0.14
N ALA A 40 -9.95 -10.75 -0.59
CA ALA A 40 -9.87 -10.66 -2.04
C ALA A 40 -8.50 -10.14 -2.52
N ALA A 41 -7.96 -9.12 -1.85
CA ALA A 41 -6.63 -8.55 -2.12
C ALA A 41 -5.50 -9.57 -1.94
N LYS A 42 -5.61 -10.36 -0.88
CA LYS A 42 -4.68 -11.41 -0.49
C LYS A 42 -4.73 -12.57 -1.47
N THR A 43 -5.94 -12.96 -1.88
CA THR A 43 -6.15 -14.00 -2.87
C THR A 43 -5.56 -13.62 -4.24
N ASP A 44 -5.53 -12.33 -4.58
CA ASP A 44 -4.91 -11.80 -5.80
C ASP A 44 -3.39 -11.58 -5.67
N GLY A 45 -2.78 -11.91 -4.52
CA GLY A 45 -1.34 -11.78 -4.27
C GLY A 45 -0.82 -10.35 -4.15
N ARG A 46 -1.70 -9.35 -4.12
CA ARG A 46 -1.32 -7.93 -4.12
C ARG A 46 -0.89 -7.45 -2.74
N ILE A 47 -1.50 -7.98 -1.67
CA ILE A 47 -1.06 -7.68 -0.30
C ILE A 47 0.37 -8.18 -0.11
N GLU A 48 0.67 -9.39 -0.57
CA GLU A 48 2.00 -9.99 -0.52
C GLU A 48 3.02 -9.17 -1.34
N GLN A 49 2.63 -8.66 -2.49
CA GLN A 49 3.47 -7.77 -3.31
C GLN A 49 3.77 -6.44 -2.61
N LEU A 50 2.76 -5.81 -1.99
CA LEU A 50 2.94 -4.57 -1.23
C LEU A 50 3.78 -4.79 0.03
N ASP A 51 3.57 -5.89 0.76
CA ASP A 51 4.38 -6.28 1.91
C ASP A 51 5.83 -6.56 1.51
N TYR A 52 6.05 -7.20 0.35
CA TYR A 52 7.37 -7.40 -0.20
C TYR A 52 8.07 -6.08 -0.52
N GLN A 53 7.40 -5.15 -1.22
CA GLN A 53 7.94 -3.83 -1.51
C GLN A 53 8.21 -3.01 -0.25
N ARG A 54 7.33 -3.10 0.76
CA ARG A 54 7.54 -2.45 2.05
C ARG A 54 8.79 -2.96 2.74
N LYS A 55 8.99 -4.28 2.80
CA LYS A 55 10.20 -4.89 3.39
C LYS A 55 11.47 -4.49 2.66
N GLN A 56 11.43 -4.43 1.32
CA GLN A 56 12.57 -3.93 0.54
C GLN A 56 12.89 -2.48 0.91
N ARG A 57 11.88 -1.59 0.90
CA ARG A 57 12.08 -0.18 1.28
C ARG A 57 12.59 -0.03 2.70
N GLU A 58 12.10 -0.81 3.67
CA GLU A 58 12.59 -0.77 5.05
C GLU A 58 14.06 -1.22 5.15
N ALA A 59 14.46 -2.24 4.38
CA ALA A 59 15.85 -2.68 4.29
C ALA A 59 16.74 -1.63 3.62
N ASP A 60 16.27 -1.01 2.53
CA ASP A 60 16.97 0.06 1.83
C ASP A 60 17.15 1.29 2.72
N LEU A 61 16.11 1.66 3.48
CA LEU A 61 16.16 2.75 4.46
C LEU A 61 17.11 2.44 5.61
N ALA A 62 17.11 1.21 6.13
CA ALA A 62 18.07 0.80 7.16
C ALA A 62 19.51 0.83 6.64
N SER A 63 19.74 0.39 5.40
CA SER A 63 21.03 0.44 4.72
C SER A 63 21.51 1.87 4.48
N ALA A 64 20.63 2.76 3.99
CA ALA A 64 20.93 4.18 3.82
C ALA A 64 21.26 4.85 5.16
N ARG A 65 20.52 4.55 6.22
CA ARG A 65 20.81 5.02 7.59
C ARG A 65 22.16 4.53 8.10
N ALA A 66 22.53 3.29 7.80
CA ALA A 66 23.84 2.73 8.18
C ALA A 66 24.99 3.46 7.46
N LYS A 67 24.86 3.76 6.16
CA LYS A 67 25.84 4.54 5.40
C LYS A 67 26.02 5.96 5.94
N ILE A 68 24.91 6.63 6.31
CA ILE A 68 24.94 7.96 6.93
C ILE A 68 25.67 7.92 8.28
N THR A 69 25.37 6.90 9.11
CA THR A 69 25.99 6.74 10.44
C THR A 69 27.47 6.36 10.36
N ALA A 70 27.86 5.60 9.33
CA ALA A 70 29.25 5.20 9.09
C ALA A 70 30.15 6.35 8.56
N GLY A 71 29.59 7.55 8.32
CA GLY A 71 30.35 8.70 7.84
C GLY A 71 30.74 8.60 6.35
N ASP A 72 30.14 7.68 5.61
CA ASP A 72 30.48 7.35 4.22
C ASP A 72 29.76 8.28 3.23
N TRP A 73 29.89 9.60 3.46
CA TRP A 73 29.36 10.65 2.57
C TRP A 73 30.28 10.84 1.37
N ASN A 74 30.39 9.84 0.51
CA ASN A 74 31.01 10.03 -0.79
C ASN A 74 29.97 10.66 -1.76
N LEU A 75 29.75 11.97 -1.60
CA LEU A 75 28.84 12.79 -2.44
C LEU A 75 29.11 12.64 -3.96
N THR A 76 30.30 12.16 -4.31
CA THR A 76 30.76 11.94 -5.68
C THR A 76 30.01 10.85 -6.46
N GLU A 77 29.32 9.91 -5.79
CA GLU A 77 28.59 8.83 -6.49
C GLU A 77 27.11 9.16 -6.75
N VAL A 78 26.49 9.99 -5.90
CA VAL A 78 25.09 10.42 -6.11
C VAL A 78 24.99 11.42 -7.27
N GLU A 79 25.97 12.33 -7.42
CA GLU A 79 26.02 13.26 -8.56
C GLU A 79 26.23 12.57 -9.92
N LYS A 80 26.99 11.46 -9.97
CA LYS A 80 27.20 10.74 -11.24
C LYS A 80 25.96 9.98 -11.71
N SER A 81 25.10 9.54 -10.79
CA SER A 81 23.90 8.76 -11.14
C SER A 81 22.70 9.65 -11.48
N ALA A 82 22.65 10.90 -10.98
CA ALA A 82 21.60 11.86 -11.32
C ALA A 82 21.79 12.54 -12.70
N LEU A 83 22.96 12.39 -13.33
CA LEU A 83 23.33 13.01 -14.61
C LEU A 83 23.28 12.05 -15.83
N GLN A 84 22.80 10.81 -15.66
CA GLN A 84 22.70 9.81 -16.74
C GLN A 84 21.25 9.48 -17.15
N THR A 85 20.30 10.37 -16.84
CA THR A 85 18.93 10.31 -17.34
C THR A 85 18.69 11.50 -18.27
N GLU A 86 19.40 11.53 -19.40
CA GLU A 86 18.92 12.15 -20.65
C GLU A 86 18.54 11.03 -21.63
#